data_AF-A0A2A4HND2-F1
#
_entry.id   AF-A0A2A4HND2-F1
#
_cell.length_a   1.000
_cell.length_b   1.000
_cell.length_c   1.000
_cell.angle_alpha   90.00
_cell.angle_beta   90.00
_cell.angle_gamma   90.00
#
_symmetry.space_group_name_H-M   'P 1'
#
loop_
_entity.id
_entity.type
_entity.pdbx_description
1 polymer ?
#
loop_
_entity_poly.entity_id
_entity_poly.type
_entity_poly.pdbx_seq_one_letter_code
_entity_poly.pdbx_strand_id
1 'polypeptide(L)'
;MALLDNFKRKKAVKSYIKVLPQVLVKDYGRFEHYTPQQIRCSVERSGLHSQYVCYALAMYTRRPEFETYQRAIGENNSYEGLRAEIGNTFFEGRAELNFISIVALSANLGSEASVLNGAGDGEVSSD
;
A
#
# COMPACT_ATOMS: atom_id res chain seq x y z
N MET A 1 -9.34 21.73 5.37
CA MET A 1 -9.90 20.54 4.70
C MET A 1 -8.89 19.38 4.79
N ALA A 2 -8.70 18.74 5.95
CA ALA A 2 -7.59 17.80 6.18
C ALA A 2 -7.99 16.31 6.29
N LEU A 3 -9.30 16.01 6.25
CA LEU A 3 -9.80 14.64 6.47
C LEU A 3 -9.76 13.79 5.18
N LEU A 4 -10.04 14.37 4.01
CA LEU A 4 -10.13 13.61 2.76
C LEU A 4 -8.76 13.07 2.28
N ASP A 5 -7.67 13.81 2.50
CA ASP A 5 -6.31 13.37 2.14
C ASP A 5 -5.88 12.11 2.89
N ASN A 6 -6.28 12.00 4.16
CA ASN A 6 -5.99 10.83 4.97
C ASN A 6 -6.70 9.57 4.43
N PHE A 7 -7.95 9.68 3.99
CA PHE A 7 -8.68 8.55 3.41
C PHE A 7 -8.14 8.11 2.05
N LYS A 8 -7.82 9.07 1.15
CA LYS A 8 -7.22 8.76 -0.17
C LYS A 8 -5.86 8.08 -0.02
N ARG A 9 -5.04 8.60 0.91
CA ARG A 9 -3.75 8.03 1.25
C ARG A 9 -3.89 6.60 1.78
N LYS A 10 -4.75 6.37 2.77
CA LYS A 10 -5.04 5.02 3.29
C LYS A 10 -5.50 4.07 2.20
N LYS A 11 -6.38 4.51 1.31
CA LYS A 11 -6.86 3.70 0.18
C LYS A 11 -5.72 3.35 -0.79
N ALA A 12 -4.84 4.30 -1.13
CA ALA A 12 -3.68 4.05 -1.97
C ALA A 12 -2.70 3.05 -1.33
N VAL A 13 -2.37 3.24 -0.05
CA VAL A 13 -1.50 2.33 0.72
C VAL A 13 -2.09 0.92 0.78
N LYS A 14 -3.41 0.80 1.02
CA LYS A 14 -4.12 -0.49 1.00
C LYS A 14 -4.01 -1.16 -0.38
N SER A 15 -4.18 -0.40 -1.46
CA SER A 15 -4.01 -0.93 -2.81
C SER A 15 -2.57 -1.38 -3.09
N TYR A 16 -1.55 -0.69 -2.56
CA TYR A 16 -0.16 -1.14 -2.64
C TYR A 16 0.10 -2.44 -1.89
N ILE A 17 -0.56 -2.67 -0.76
CA ILE A 17 -0.44 -3.93 -0.02
C ILE A 17 -1.12 -5.07 -0.79
N LYS A 18 -2.25 -4.81 -1.46
CA LYS A 18 -3.04 -5.86 -2.12
C LYS A 18 -2.59 -6.20 -3.54
N VAL A 19 -2.35 -5.18 -4.36
CA VAL A 19 -2.13 -5.32 -5.81
C VAL A 19 -0.65 -5.41 -6.15
N LEU A 20 0.17 -4.53 -5.58
CA LEU A 20 1.58 -4.41 -5.94
C LEU A 20 2.41 -5.69 -5.72
N PRO A 21 2.26 -6.49 -4.65
CA PRO A 21 3.08 -7.68 -4.48
C PRO A 21 2.74 -8.74 -5.53
N GLN A 22 1.48 -8.84 -5.96
CA GLN A 22 1.08 -9.76 -7.03
C GLN A 22 1.70 -9.34 -8.37
N VAL A 23 1.70 -8.04 -8.67
CA VAL A 23 2.29 -7.51 -9.91
C VAL A 23 3.81 -7.69 -9.91
N LEU A 24 4.48 -7.38 -8.79
CA LEU A 24 5.93 -7.53 -8.64
C LEU A 24 6.36 -8.99 -8.80
N VAL A 25 5.67 -9.92 -8.13
CA VAL A 25 5.96 -11.36 -8.24
C VAL A 25 5.71 -11.86 -9.65
N LYS A 26 4.66 -11.37 -10.32
CA LYS A 26 4.35 -11.76 -11.70
C LYS A 26 5.39 -11.27 -12.71
N ASP A 27 5.91 -10.06 -12.53
CA ASP A 27 6.83 -9.43 -13.51
C ASP A 27 8.29 -9.79 -13.29
N TYR A 28 8.72 -9.85 -12.03
CA TYR A 28 10.13 -10.01 -11.67
C TYR A 28 10.40 -11.31 -10.92
N GLY A 29 9.38 -11.99 -10.40
CA GLY A 29 9.54 -13.12 -9.50
C GLY A 29 9.56 -12.70 -8.02
N ARG A 30 9.60 -13.68 -7.13
CA ARG A 30 9.52 -13.45 -5.67
C ARG A 30 10.87 -13.05 -5.12
N PHE A 31 11.02 -11.76 -4.80
CA PHE A 31 12.16 -11.21 -4.08
C PHE A 31 11.75 -10.56 -2.76
N GLU A 32 12.67 -10.50 -1.80
CA GLU A 32 12.47 -9.79 -0.53
C GLU A 32 12.47 -8.27 -0.72
N HIS A 33 13.22 -7.78 -1.70
CA HIS A 33 13.36 -6.36 -2.02
C HIS A 33 13.38 -6.18 -3.54
N TYR A 34 12.80 -5.08 -4.00
CA TYR A 34 12.76 -4.67 -5.40
C TYR A 34 13.41 -3.30 -5.54
N THR A 35 13.91 -2.99 -6.72
CA THR A 35 14.51 -1.69 -6.99
C THR A 35 13.44 -0.59 -7.12
N PRO A 36 13.78 0.68 -6.84
CA PRO A 36 12.85 1.80 -7.02
C PRO A 36 12.21 1.86 -8.42
N GLN A 37 13.01 1.53 -9.45
CA GLN A 37 12.55 1.52 -10.83
C GLN A 37 11.53 0.42 -11.09
N GLN A 38 11.77 -0.80 -10.60
CA GLN A 38 10.83 -1.92 -10.72
C GLN A 38 9.48 -1.59 -10.09
N ILE A 39 9.50 -1.01 -8.88
CA ILE A 39 8.30 -0.60 -8.16
C ILE A 39 7.54 0.45 -8.96
N ARG A 40 8.21 1.51 -9.41
CA ARG A 40 7.57 2.59 -10.16
C ARG A 40 6.93 2.07 -11.46
N CYS A 41 7.64 1.26 -12.23
CA CYS A 41 7.08 0.63 -13.43
C CYS A 41 5.85 -0.23 -13.11
N SER A 42 5.89 -1.01 -12.02
CA SER A 42 4.74 -1.81 -11.59
C SER A 42 3.56 -0.97 -11.11
N VAL A 43 3.80 0.16 -10.42
CA VAL A 43 2.78 1.12 -9.98
C VAL A 43 2.11 1.77 -11.19
N GLU A 44 2.89 2.25 -12.15
CA GLU A 44 2.38 2.86 -13.38
C GLU A 44 1.55 1.84 -14.20
N ARG A 45 2.06 0.62 -14.35
CA ARG A 45 1.37 -0.43 -15.11
C ARG A 45 0.08 -0.94 -14.45
N SER A 46 0.01 -0.89 -13.12
CA SER A 46 -1.18 -1.30 -12.37
C SER A 46 -2.22 -0.19 -12.19
N GLY A 47 -1.95 1.02 -12.72
CA GLY A 47 -2.86 2.16 -12.61
C GLY A 47 -3.01 2.66 -11.16
N LEU A 48 -2.03 2.39 -10.31
CA LEU A 48 -2.04 2.83 -8.91
C LEU A 48 -1.64 4.31 -8.81
N HIS A 49 -2.05 4.96 -7.72
CA HIS A 49 -1.85 6.39 -7.51
C HIS A 49 -0.37 6.76 -7.30
N SER A 50 0.32 7.13 -8.38
CA SER A 50 1.74 7.51 -8.41
C SER A 50 2.14 8.59 -7.39
N GLN A 51 1.21 9.48 -7.01
CA GLN A 51 1.42 10.48 -5.96
C GLN A 51 1.83 9.88 -4.59
N TYR A 52 1.49 8.62 -4.33
CA TYR A 52 1.81 7.92 -3.08
C TYR A 52 2.90 6.85 -3.26
N VAL A 53 3.69 6.91 -4.34
CA VAL A 53 4.73 5.91 -4.64
C VAL A 53 5.80 5.82 -3.55
N CYS A 54 6.02 6.90 -2.79
CA CYS A 54 6.95 6.95 -1.66
C CYS A 54 6.65 5.84 -0.62
N TYR A 55 5.36 5.54 -0.39
CA TYR A 55 4.93 4.46 0.51
C TYR A 55 5.28 3.08 -0.05
N ALA A 56 5.06 2.87 -1.36
CA ALA A 56 5.44 1.62 -2.01
C ALA A 56 6.96 1.41 -1.97
N LEU A 57 7.74 2.45 -2.21
CA LEU A 57 9.19 2.39 -2.11
C LEU A 57 9.62 2.01 -0.68
N ALA A 58 9.07 2.68 0.34
CA ALA A 58 9.38 2.39 1.73
C ALA A 58 8.98 0.96 2.18
N MET A 59 8.02 0.33 1.50
CA MET A 59 7.60 -1.06 1.75
C MET A 59 8.51 -2.10 1.09
N TYR A 60 8.92 -1.86 -0.15
CA TYR A 60 9.50 -2.89 -1.02
C TYR A 60 10.97 -2.67 -1.40
N THR A 61 11.56 -1.49 -1.13
CA THR A 61 13.00 -1.25 -1.36
C THR A 61 13.79 -1.34 -0.06
N ARG A 62 15.12 -1.41 -0.19
CA ARG A 62 16.03 -1.20 0.94
C ARG A 62 16.16 0.29 1.26
N ARG A 63 16.48 0.62 2.53
CA ARG A 63 16.79 1.99 2.98
C ARG A 63 17.82 2.72 2.10
N PRO A 64 19.01 2.17 1.79
CA PRO A 64 19.99 2.88 0.95
C PRO A 64 19.47 3.18 -0.46
N GLU A 65 18.69 2.27 -1.05
CA GLU A 65 18.11 2.46 -2.38
C GLU A 65 17.02 3.53 -2.38
N PHE A 66 16.22 3.56 -1.32
CA PHE A 66 15.20 4.57 -1.08
C PHE A 66 15.82 5.97 -0.93
N GLU A 67 16.83 6.10 -0.07
CA GLU A 67 17.51 7.38 0.17
C GLU A 67 18.22 7.88 -1.10
N THR A 68 18.83 6.98 -1.87
CA THR A 68 19.43 7.29 -3.16
C THR A 68 18.39 7.81 -4.15
N TYR A 69 17.24 7.12 -4.24
CA TYR A 69 16.15 7.52 -5.12
C TYR A 69 15.57 8.89 -4.73
N GLN A 70 15.32 9.13 -3.45
CA GLN A 70 14.82 10.41 -2.97
C GLN A 70 15.75 11.56 -3.29
N ARG A 71 17.05 11.38 -3.05
CA ARG A 71 18.07 12.37 -3.42
C ARG A 71 18.05 12.67 -4.92
N ALA A 72 17.86 11.64 -5.75
CA ALA A 72 17.81 11.81 -7.20
C ALA A 72 16.58 12.63 -7.68
N ILE A 73 15.44 12.51 -7.00
CA ILE A 73 14.21 13.25 -7.35
C ILE A 73 14.03 14.56 -6.56
N GLY A 74 14.94 14.87 -5.62
CA GLY A 74 14.88 16.07 -4.79
C GLY A 74 13.82 16.02 -3.68
N GLU A 75 13.34 14.82 -3.32
CA GLU A 75 12.43 14.62 -2.19
C GLU A 75 13.19 14.30 -0.90
N ASN A 76 12.56 14.53 0.26
CA ASN A 76 13.14 14.26 1.57
C ASN A 76 12.11 13.66 2.54
N ASN A 77 11.49 12.54 2.17
CA ASN A 77 10.57 11.83 3.06
C ASN A 77 11.34 10.81 3.92
N SER A 78 11.09 10.78 5.23
CA SER A 78 11.75 9.82 6.12
C SER A 78 11.33 8.38 5.80
N TYR A 79 12.30 7.51 5.48
CA TYR A 79 12.07 6.06 5.27
C TYR A 79 11.40 5.43 6.49
N GLU A 80 11.91 5.72 7.69
CA GLU A 80 11.36 5.20 8.94
C GLU A 80 10.00 5.82 9.26
N GLY A 81 9.81 7.11 8.98
CA GLY A 81 8.52 7.79 9.20
C GLY A 81 7.39 7.17 8.38
N LEU A 82 7.62 6.92 7.08
CA LEU A 82 6.65 6.26 6.21
C LEU A 82 6.32 4.85 6.69
N ARG A 83 7.35 4.08 7.10
CA ARG A 83 7.18 2.72 7.62
C ARG A 83 6.45 2.70 8.95
N ALA A 84 6.74 3.62 9.86
CA ALA A 84 6.02 3.76 11.12
C ALA A 84 4.54 4.08 10.87
N GLU A 85 4.23 4.97 9.92
CA GLU A 85 2.85 5.31 9.56
C GLU A 85 2.10 4.09 9.00
N ILE A 86 2.72 3.33 8.09
CA ILE A 86 2.16 2.10 7.53
C ILE A 86 1.93 1.07 8.65
N GLY A 87 2.93 0.84 9.49
CA GLY A 87 2.89 -0.14 10.57
C GLY A 87 1.79 0.17 11.58
N ASN A 88 1.68 1.43 11.99
CA ASN A 88 0.63 1.88 12.90
C ASN A 88 -0.78 1.76 12.30
N THR A 89 -0.92 1.98 10.98
CA THR A 89 -2.22 1.98 10.32
C THR A 89 -2.71 0.58 9.93
N PHE A 90 -1.80 -0.30 9.51
CA PHE A 90 -2.15 -1.57 8.85
C PHE A 90 -1.60 -2.81 9.56
N PHE A 91 -0.64 -2.67 10.47
CA PHE A 91 0.01 -3.79 11.16
C PHE A 91 -0.12 -3.68 12.69
N GLU A 92 -1.08 -2.91 13.19
CA GLU A 92 -1.32 -2.70 14.63
C GLU A 92 -0.06 -2.25 15.40
N GLY A 93 0.83 -1.51 14.73
CA GLY A 93 2.09 -1.04 15.33
C GLY A 93 3.23 -2.07 15.35
N ARG A 94 3.10 -3.23 14.69
CA ARG A 94 4.20 -4.19 14.55
C ARG A 94 5.32 -3.58 13.69
N ALA A 95 6.54 -3.60 14.24
CA ALA A 95 7.70 -2.87 13.70
C ALA A 95 8.29 -3.46 12.40
N GLU A 96 7.94 -4.70 12.04
CA GLU A 96 8.61 -5.44 10.97
C GLU A 96 7.81 -5.44 9.65
N LEU A 97 7.93 -4.34 8.90
CA LEU A 97 7.40 -4.21 7.53
C LEU A 97 8.30 -4.91 6.50
N ASN A 98 8.31 -6.24 6.46
CA ASN A 98 8.99 -6.98 5.41
C ASN A 98 8.01 -7.51 4.35
N PHE A 99 8.54 -7.93 3.20
CA PHE A 99 7.73 -8.45 2.10
C PHE A 99 6.82 -9.61 2.52
N ILE A 100 7.27 -10.48 3.40
CA ILE A 100 6.49 -11.64 3.90
C ILE A 100 5.28 -11.15 4.69
N SER A 101 5.49 -10.21 5.63
CA SER A 101 4.42 -9.57 6.41
C SER A 101 3.41 -8.88 5.50
N ILE A 102 3.87 -8.19 4.45
CA ILE A 102 2.98 -7.51 3.49
C ILE A 102 2.16 -8.52 2.69
N VAL A 103 2.78 -9.60 2.20
CA VAL A 103 2.06 -10.66 1.48
C VAL A 103 1.05 -11.35 2.40
N ALA A 104 1.41 -11.66 3.64
CA ALA A 104 0.50 -12.23 4.63
C ALA A 104 -0.69 -11.30 4.89
N LEU A 105 -0.43 -10.00 5.10
CA LEU A 105 -1.47 -9.00 5.26
C LEU A 105 -2.35 -8.89 3.99
N SER A 106 -1.77 -8.95 2.80
CA SER A 106 -2.51 -8.91 1.53
C SER A 106 -3.51 -10.06 1.40
N ALA A 107 -3.13 -11.26 1.88
CA ALA A 107 -4.00 -12.42 1.91
C ALA A 107 -5.15 -12.22 2.90
N ASN A 108 -4.87 -11.70 4.09
CA ASN A 108 -5.89 -11.41 5.10
C ASN A 108 -6.87 -10.31 4.65
N LEU A 109 -6.38 -9.23 4.00
CA LEU A 109 -7.19 -8.18 3.38
C LEU A 109 -7.99 -8.68 2.15
N GLY A 110 -7.65 -9.85 1.62
CA GLY A 110 -8.43 -10.55 0.60
C GLY A 110 -9.71 -11.18 1.16
N SER A 111 -9.70 -11.56 2.44
CA SER A 111 -10.80 -12.28 3.10
C SER A 111 -11.87 -11.37 3.70
N GLU A 112 -11.62 -10.06 3.82
CA GLU A 112 -12.58 -9.06 4.35
C GLU A 112 -13.56 -8.51 3.30
N ALA A 113 -13.79 -9.23 2.20
CA ALA A 113 -14.76 -8.87 1.17
C ALA A 113 -16.20 -9.37 1.47
N SER A 114 -16.51 -9.70 2.73
CA SER A 114 -17.78 -10.34 3.12
C SER A 114 -18.45 -9.69 4.34
N VAL A 115 -18.43 -8.36 4.48
CA VAL A 115 -19.32 -7.64 5.44
C VAL A 115 -19.58 -6.21 4.98
N LEU A 116 -20.29 -6.06 3.86
CA LEU A 116 -21.09 -4.87 3.57
C LEU A 116 -22.40 -5.34 2.91
N ASN A 117 -23.18 -6.15 3.64
CA ASN A 117 -24.58 -6.37 3.32
C ASN A 117 -25.38 -5.83 4.51
N GLY A 118 -25.99 -4.66 4.32
CA GLY A 118 -26.68 -3.97 5.40
C GLY A 118 -27.23 -2.61 4.95
N ALA A 119 -28.19 -2.62 4.03
CA ALA A 119 -29.22 -1.60 3.90
C ALA A 119 -30.26 -2.06 2.86
N GLY A 120 -31.26 -2.77 3.33
CA GLY A 120 -32.41 -3.21 2.54
C GLY A 120 -33.57 -3.53 3.48
N ASP A 121 -33.85 -2.62 4.43
CA ASP A 121 -35.08 -2.64 5.19
C ASP A 121 -36.18 -2.08 4.26
N GLY A 122 -37.10 -2.95 3.88
CA GLY A 122 -38.30 -2.55 3.16
C GLY A 122 -39.33 -2.01 4.14
N GLU A 123 -40.02 -0.94 3.75
CA GLU A 123 -41.40 -0.78 4.15
C GLU A 123 -42.21 -0.29 2.95
N VAL A 124 -42.95 -1.24 2.40
CA VAL A 124 -44.14 -1.03 1.59
C VAL A 124 -45.21 -0.51 2.55
N SER A 125 -45.73 0.69 2.29
CA SER A 125 -47.02 1.11 2.79
C SER A 125 -47.84 1.60 1.60
N SER A 126 -48.88 0.85 1.28
CA SER A 126 -49.93 1.18 0.32
C SER A 126 -51.25 0.83 1.01
N ASP A 127 -52.17 1.80 0.92
CA ASP A 127 -53.52 1.88 1.48
C ASP A 127 -53.65 2.17 2.99
#